data_AF-A0A5S9MBT5-F1
#
_entry.id   AF-A0A5S9MBT5-F1
#
_cell.length_a   1.000
_cell.length_b   1.000
_cell.length_c   1.000
_cell.angle_alpha   90.00
_cell.angle_beta   90.00
_cell.angle_gamma   90.00
#
_symmetry.space_group_name_H-M   'P 1'
#
loop_
_entity.id
_entity.type
_entity.pdbx_description
1 polymer ?
#
loop_
_entity_poly.entity_id
_entity_poly.type
_entity_poly.pdbx_seq_one_letter_code
_entity_poly.pdbx_strand_id
1 'polypeptide(L)'
;MKNKFLEGDWIKASRKGKRESLNKEGYVLKVSEDDILVRFLSGNTLVVPKSWAENLDEALTEDDLRALIDLSLDLRDEHLFRMCVCDVICKLFRTNKKNRSTRPQFC
;
A
#
# COMPACT_ATOMS: atom_id res chain seq x y z
N MET A 1 14.56 -4.92 17.99
CA MET A 1 13.12 -5.09 17.73
C MET A 1 12.93 -5.25 16.23
N LYS A 2 12.11 -6.19 15.74
CA LYS A 2 11.88 -6.31 14.29
C LYS A 2 11.16 -5.04 13.82
N ASN A 3 11.68 -4.38 12.79
CA ASN A 3 10.99 -3.26 12.16
C ASN A 3 9.64 -3.76 11.66
N LYS A 4 8.56 -3.16 12.15
CA LYS A 4 7.18 -3.53 11.81
C LYS A 4 6.78 -3.08 10.39
N PHE A 5 7.58 -2.21 9.78
CA PHE A 5 7.36 -1.64 8.46
C PHE A 5 8.62 -1.75 7.61
N LEU A 6 8.43 -1.89 6.30
CA LEU A 6 9.48 -1.90 5.28
C LEU A 6 9.26 -0.77 4.28
N GLU A 7 10.34 -0.38 3.59
CA GLU A 7 10.23 0.44 2.37
C GLU A 7 9.46 -0.39 1.34
N GLY A 8 8.37 0.15 0.80
CA GLY A 8 7.41 -0.70 0.09
C GLY A 8 6.02 -0.75 0.70
N ASP A 9 5.91 -0.62 2.01
CA ASP A 9 4.65 -0.94 2.67
C ASP A 9 3.60 0.12 2.36
N TRP A 10 2.38 -0.35 2.11
CA TRP A 10 1.20 0.49 2.12
C TRP A 10 0.72 0.69 3.55
N ILE A 11 0.60 1.95 3.96
CA ILE A 11 0.20 2.26 5.34
C ILE A 11 -0.90 3.31 5.40
N LYS A 12 -1.78 3.16 6.39
CA LYS A 12 -2.67 4.21 6.86
C LYS A 12 -1.98 4.98 7.96
N ALA A 13 -1.78 6.27 7.76
CA ALA A 13 -1.34 7.15 8.83
C ALA A 13 -2.56 7.78 9.50
N SER A 14 -2.77 7.43 10.77
CA SER A 14 -3.89 7.89 11.59
C SER A 14 -3.39 8.58 12.85
N ARG A 15 -3.74 9.86 13.00
CA ARG A 15 -3.54 10.63 14.23
C ARG A 15 -4.88 11.17 14.71
N LYS A 16 -5.34 10.67 15.85
CA LYS A 16 -6.45 11.31 16.58
C LYS A 16 -5.91 12.51 17.36
N GLY A 17 -5.92 13.68 16.73
CA GLY A 17 -5.56 14.96 17.36
C GLY A 17 -6.75 15.93 17.45
N LYS A 18 -6.67 16.91 18.37
CA LYS A 18 -7.72 17.95 18.57
C LYS A 18 -7.72 19.06 17.50
N ARG A 19 -6.67 19.21 16.69
CA ARG A 19 -6.49 20.32 15.73
C ARG A 19 -6.59 19.90 14.27
N GLU A 20 -5.92 18.82 13.88
CA GLU A 20 -6.07 18.19 12.56
C GLU A 20 -6.01 16.68 12.72
N SER A 21 -7.04 15.98 12.26
CA SER A 21 -7.02 14.53 12.15
C SER A 21 -6.25 14.15 10.89
N LEU A 22 -5.10 13.52 11.06
CA LEU A 22 -4.43 12.83 9.96
C LEU A 22 -5.15 11.50 9.79
N ASN A 23 -5.75 11.27 8.62
CA ASN A 23 -6.36 10.00 8.26
C ASN A 23 -6.15 9.80 6.75
N LYS A 24 -4.91 9.47 6.38
CA LYS A 24 -4.48 9.40 4.98
C LYS A 24 -3.67 8.14 4.74
N GLU A 25 -3.78 7.64 3.54
CA GLU A 25 -3.07 6.45 3.08
C GLU A 25 -1.91 6.86 2.19
N GLY A 26 -0.80 6.15 2.35
CA GLY A 26 0.44 6.50 1.69
C GLY A 26 1.45 5.38 1.71
N TYR A 27 2.49 5.60 0.92
CA TYR A 27 3.55 4.64 0.67
C TYR A 27 4.80 4.97 1.48
N VAL A 28 5.39 3.96 2.11
CA VAL A 28 6.64 4.10 2.87
C VAL A 28 7.83 4.19 1.91
N LEU A 29 8.41 5.38 1.80
CA LEU A 29 9.62 5.64 1.02
C LEU A 29 10.88 5.26 1.79
N LYS A 30 10.89 5.46 3.11
CA LYS A 30 12.07 5.22 3.96
C LYS A 30 11.68 4.86 5.38
N VAL A 31 12.39 3.91 5.98
CA VAL A 31 12.18 3.51 7.37
C VAL A 31 13.36 3.94 8.23
N SER A 32 13.07 4.67 9.32
CA SER A 32 14.03 5.02 10.37
C SER A 32 13.71 4.24 11.65
N GLU A 33 14.44 4.48 12.75
CA GLU A 33 14.26 3.73 14.00
C GLU A 33 12.86 3.91 14.60
N ASP A 34 12.37 5.14 14.71
CA ASP A 34 11.06 5.46 15.29
C ASP A 34 10.03 6.00 14.28
N ASP A 35 10.52 6.49 13.14
CA ASP A 35 9.73 7.19 12.15
C ASP A 35 9.79 6.51 10.77
N ILE A 36 8.80 6.83 9.92
CA ILE A 36 8.74 6.44 8.53
C ILE A 36 8.47 7.66 7.65
N LEU A 37 9.14 7.75 6.52
CA LEU A 37 8.89 8.78 5.50
C LEU A 37 7.82 8.25 4.55
N VAL A 38 6.70 8.93 4.45
CA VAL A 38 5.52 8.45 3.72
C VAL A 38 5.10 9.45 2.65
N ARG A 39 4.88 8.96 1.43
CA ARG A 39 4.25 9.70 0.34
C ARG A 39 2.75 9.39 0.33
N PHE A 40 1.93 10.40 0.63
CA PHE A 40 0.48 10.26 0.56
C PHE A 40 -0.04 10.40 -0.87
N LEU A 41 -1.18 9.75 -1.14
CA LEU A 41 -1.90 9.91 -2.42
C LEU A 41 -2.25 11.36 -2.75
N SER A 42 -2.41 12.22 -1.74
CA SER A 42 -2.64 13.64 -1.94
C SER A 42 -1.40 14.40 -2.42
N GLY A 43 -0.30 13.71 -2.79
CA GLY A 43 0.95 14.29 -3.31
C GLY A 43 1.93 14.78 -2.24
N ASN A 44 1.54 14.79 -0.97
CA ASN A 44 2.38 15.28 0.13
C ASN A 44 3.31 14.17 0.64
N THR A 45 4.57 14.50 0.89
CA THR A 45 5.49 13.63 1.61
C THR A 45 5.62 14.13 3.04
N LEU A 46 5.40 13.28 4.05
CA LEU A 46 5.61 13.63 5.45
C LEU A 46 6.32 12.51 6.21
N VAL A 47 7.05 12.90 7.24
CA VAL A 47 7.54 11.97 8.26
C VAL A 47 6.41 11.69 9.23
N VAL A 48 6.16 10.42 9.50
CA VAL A 48 5.11 9.94 10.42
C VAL A 48 5.71 8.95 11.42
N PRO A 49 5.38 9.07 12.71
CA PRO A 49 5.78 8.09 13.71
C PRO A 49 5.20 6.71 13.40
N LYS A 50 5.98 5.65 13.62
CA LYS A 50 5.52 4.26 13.44
C LYS A 50 4.27 3.94 14.27
N SER A 51 4.07 4.61 15.40
CA SER A 51 2.90 4.45 16.27
C SER A 51 1.60 4.97 15.66
N TRP A 52 1.67 5.80 14.62
CA TRP A 52 0.52 6.34 13.90
C TRP A 52 0.22 5.55 12.63
N ALA A 53 1.09 4.63 12.26
CA ALA A 53 1.00 3.85 11.04
C ALA A 53 0.32 2.51 11.30
N GLU A 54 -0.56 2.13 10.39
CA GLU A 54 -1.17 0.81 10.30
C GLU A 54 -0.87 0.24 8.92
N ASN A 55 -0.30 -0.97 8.84
CA ASN A 55 -0.01 -1.61 7.55
C ASN A 55 -1.33 -2.07 6.91
N LEU A 56 -1.48 -1.78 5.62
CA LEU A 56 -2.67 -2.05 4.81
C LEU A 56 -2.40 -3.04 3.65
N ASP A 57 -1.22 -3.66 3.56
CA ASP A 57 -0.83 -4.53 2.44
C ASP A 57 -1.79 -5.73 2.28
N GLU A 58 -2.41 -6.19 3.36
CA GLU A 58 -3.41 -7.27 3.31
C GLU A 58 -4.76 -6.86 2.68
N ALA A 59 -5.03 -5.55 2.57
CA ALA A 59 -6.36 -5.00 2.22
C ALA A 59 -6.39 -4.18 0.92
N LEU A 60 -5.28 -4.10 0.18
CA LEU A 60 -5.18 -3.32 -1.06
C LEU A 60 -6.22 -3.75 -2.12
N THR A 61 -7.11 -2.84 -2.52
CA THR A 61 -8.07 -3.06 -3.61
C THR A 61 -7.43 -2.88 -4.99
N GLU A 62 -8.17 -3.17 -6.07
CA GLU A 62 -7.68 -2.94 -7.44
C GLU A 62 -7.49 -1.44 -7.73
N ASP A 63 -8.38 -0.58 -7.20
CA ASP A 63 -8.28 0.87 -7.38
C ASP A 63 -7.07 1.44 -6.64
N ASP A 64 -6.76 0.94 -5.44
CA ASP A 64 -5.57 1.32 -4.69
C ASP A 64 -4.29 0.96 -5.46
N LEU A 65 -4.28 -0.22 -6.11
CA LEU A 65 -3.15 -0.66 -6.92
C LEU A 65 -2.96 0.21 -8.17
N ARG A 66 -4.05 0.66 -8.82
CA ARG A 66 -3.94 1.61 -9.94
C ARG A 66 -3.38 2.94 -9.49
N ALA A 67 -3.88 3.49 -8.38
CA ALA A 67 -3.37 4.73 -7.82
C ALA A 67 -1.88 4.63 -7.45
N LEU A 68 -1.44 3.47 -6.95
CA LEU A 68 -0.04 3.18 -6.66
C LEU A 68 0.83 3.09 -7.92
N ILE A 69 0.32 2.48 -9.00
CA ILE A 69 1.02 2.44 -10.29
C ILE A 69 1.19 3.85 -10.84
N ASP A 70 0.15 4.67 -10.84
CA ASP A 70 0.21 6.06 -11.33
C ASP A 70 1.22 6.87 -10.50
N LEU A 71 1.19 6.74 -9.17
CA LEU A 71 2.15 7.38 -8.28
C LEU A 71 3.59 6.94 -8.57
N SER A 72 3.82 5.66 -8.84
CA SER A 72 5.16 5.15 -9.14
C SER A 72 5.73 5.72 -10.43
N LEU A 73 4.88 5.93 -11.44
CA LEU A 73 5.26 6.56 -12.70
C LEU A 73 5.60 8.04 -12.49
N ASP A 74 4.80 8.75 -11.68
CA ASP A 74 5.06 10.16 -11.32
C ASP A 74 6.38 10.34 -10.56
N LEU A 75 6.69 9.41 -9.64
CA LEU A 75 7.93 9.41 -8.87
C LEU A 75 9.13 8.89 -9.68
N ARG A 76 8.90 8.28 -10.85
CA ARG A 76 9.91 7.53 -11.62
C ARG A 76 10.59 6.44 -10.78
N ASP A 77 9.84 5.82 -9.88
CA ASP A 77 10.31 4.76 -9.00
C ASP A 77 10.03 3.39 -9.64
N GLU A 78 11.05 2.85 -10.33
CA GLU A 78 10.93 1.56 -11.01
C GLU A 78 10.67 0.40 -10.05
N HIS A 79 11.21 0.48 -8.82
CA HIS A 79 11.05 -0.58 -7.84
C HIS A 79 9.59 -0.65 -7.37
N LEU A 80 9.00 0.49 -7.04
CA LEU A 80 7.59 0.60 -6.68
C LEU A 80 6.69 0.14 -7.83
N PHE A 81 6.95 0.60 -9.05
CA PHE A 81 6.18 0.21 -10.23
C PHE A 81 6.16 -1.32 -10.40
N ARG A 82 7.33 -1.96 -10.34
CA ARG A 82 7.46 -3.43 -10.47
C ARG A 82 6.71 -4.16 -9.36
N MET A 83 6.77 -3.68 -8.11
CA MET A 83 6.02 -4.27 -7.01
C MET A 83 4.51 -4.20 -7.24
N CYS A 84 3.98 -3.02 -7.56
CA CYS A 84 2.53 -2.84 -7.74
C CYS A 84 2.00 -3.68 -8.91
N VAL A 85 2.73 -3.71 -10.03
CA VAL A 85 2.39 -4.57 -11.18
C VAL A 85 2.45 -6.06 -10.79
N CYS A 86 3.47 -6.49 -10.05
CA CYS A 86 3.55 -7.87 -9.54
C CYS A 86 2.36 -8.23 -8.64
N ASP A 87 1.93 -7.32 -7.76
CA ASP A 87 0.82 -7.56 -6.84
C ASP A 87 -0.53 -7.61 -7.58
N VAL A 88 -0.74 -6.73 -8.56
CA VAL A 88 -1.88 -6.79 -9.50
C VAL A 88 -1.92 -8.14 -10.20
N ILE A 89 -0.79 -8.57 -10.77
CA ILE A 89 -0.68 -9.85 -11.49
C ILE A 89 -0.99 -11.01 -10.53
N CYS A 90 -0.41 -11.01 -9.33
CA CYS A 90 -0.66 -12.04 -8.32
C CYS A 90 -2.14 -12.12 -7.92
N LYS A 91 -2.80 -10.97 -7.72
CA LYS A 91 -4.23 -10.91 -7.42
C LYS A 91 -5.08 -11.44 -8.57
N LEU A 92 -4.79 -11.05 -9.82
CA LEU A 92 -5.48 -11.56 -11.01
C LEU A 92 -5.35 -13.08 -11.18
N PHE A 93 -4.19 -13.65 -10.85
CA PHE A 93 -4.00 -15.11 -10.86
C PHE A 93 -4.76 -15.80 -9.71
N ARG A 94 -4.83 -15.20 -8.52
CA ARG A 94 -5.59 -15.74 -7.38
C ARG A 94 -7.11 -15.70 -7.63
N THR A 95 -7.65 -14.62 -8.20
CA THR A 95 -9.07 -14.54 -8.60
C THR A 95 -9.41 -15.51 -9.73
N ASN A 96 -8.54 -15.67 -10.73
CA ASN A 96 -8.73 -16.69 -11.77
C ASN A 96 -8.74 -18.12 -11.22
N LYS A 97 -7.94 -18.41 -10.19
CA LYS A 97 -7.90 -19.73 -9.54
C LYS A 97 -9.18 -19.99 -8.72
N LYS A 98 -9.73 -18.98 -8.03
CA LYS A 98 -11.04 -19.08 -7.35
C LYS A 98 -12.20 -19.28 -8.35
N ASN A 99 -12.22 -18.55 -9.46
CA ASN A 99 -13.28 -18.67 -10.47
C ASN A 99 -13.23 -19.98 -11.28
N ARG A 100 -12.10 -20.69 -11.32
CA ARG A 100 -12.04 -22.06 -11.87
C ARG A 100 -12.60 -23.13 -10.93
N SER A 101 -12.72 -22.84 -9.63
CA SER A 101 -13.26 -23.78 -8.63
C SER A 101 -14.79 -23.74 -8.53
N THR A 102 -15.46 -22.78 -9.18
CA THR A 102 -16.92 -22.58 -9.14
C THR A 102 -17.58 -22.76 -10.51
N ARG A 103 -16.97 -23.54 -11.42
CA ARG A 103 -17.75 -24.10 -12.53
C ARG A 103 -18.72 -25.12 -11.95
N PRO A 104 -20.05 -24.96 -12.12
CA PRO A 104 -20.96 -26.06 -11.83
C PRO A 104 -20.53 -27.22 -12.74
N GLN A 105 -20.25 -28.38 -12.14
CA GLN A 105 -20.29 -29.62 -12.90
C GLN A 105 -21.73 -29.80 -13.35
N PHE A 106 -22.05 -29.29 -14.55
CA PHE A 106 -23.18 -29.81 -15.31
C PHE A 106 -22.70 -31.12 -15.92
N CYS A 107 -23.03 -32.22 -15.25
CA CYS A 107 -23.13 -33.58 -15.78
C CYS A 107 -24.28 -34.25 -15.03
#